data_AF-A0A7X8ZP31-F1
#
_entry.id   AF-A0A7X8ZP31-F1
#
_cell.length_a   1.000
_cell.length_b   1.000
_cell.length_c   1.000
_cell.angle_alpha   90.00
_cell.angle_beta   90.00
_cell.angle_gamma   90.00
#
_symmetry.space_group_name_H-M   'P 1'
#
loop_
_entity.id
_entity.type
_entity.pdbx_description
1 polymer ?
#
loop_
_entity_poly.entity_id
_entity_poly.type
_entity_poly.pdbx_seq_one_letter_code
_entity_poly.pdbx_strand_id
1 'polypeptide(L)'
;VLARSLFEKTEVDEVIAFKIPRTRAFMHLDTVLTQVDYDKFVIHPYIRKHSKLFSITKSGITELTLPLEQVLAKALEREKVTLINCGGDDMIASEREQWNDGSNTLCISPGKVIAYNRNVITNRILENNGIEIVQIPSSELSRGRGGPRCMSMPLLRGEL
;
A
#
# COMPACT_ATOMS: atom_id res chain seq x y z
N VAL A 1 -10.76 -18.94 -6.63
CA VAL A 1 -9.69 -19.81 -7.15
C VAL A 1 -8.36 -19.51 -6.48
N LEU A 2 -7.86 -18.27 -6.51
CA LEU A 2 -6.59 -17.90 -5.85
C LEU A 2 -6.55 -18.20 -4.35
N ALA A 3 -7.51 -17.68 -3.55
CA ALA A 3 -7.53 -17.90 -2.10
C ALA A 3 -7.50 -19.39 -1.72
N ARG A 4 -8.34 -20.21 -2.39
CA ARG A 4 -8.33 -21.67 -2.23
C ARG A 4 -6.95 -22.27 -2.49
N SER A 5 -6.29 -21.89 -3.59
CA SER A 5 -4.95 -22.38 -3.91
C SER A 5 -3.88 -21.91 -2.91
N LEU A 6 -3.98 -20.71 -2.34
CA LEU A 6 -3.09 -20.24 -1.28
C LEU A 6 -3.25 -21.11 -0.02
N PHE A 7 -4.49 -21.33 0.40
CA PHE A 7 -4.83 -22.11 1.60
C PHE A 7 -4.45 -23.59 1.55
N GLU A 8 -4.28 -24.14 0.34
CA GLU A 8 -3.88 -25.52 0.09
C GLU A 8 -2.35 -25.69 -0.04
N LYS A 9 -1.64 -24.64 -0.49
CA LYS A 9 -0.24 -24.75 -0.92
C LYS A 9 0.75 -23.91 -0.11
N THR A 10 0.26 -23.07 0.79
CA THR A 10 1.06 -22.13 1.58
C THR A 10 0.55 -22.05 3.01
N GLU A 11 1.26 -21.33 3.87
CA GLU A 11 0.88 -21.08 5.26
C GLU A 11 -0.16 -19.96 5.41
N VAL A 12 -0.57 -19.31 4.32
CA VAL A 12 -1.62 -18.29 4.33
C VAL A 12 -2.95 -18.92 4.75
N ASP A 13 -3.64 -18.33 5.72
CA ASP A 13 -4.92 -18.77 6.27
C ASP A 13 -6.07 -17.76 6.07
N GLU A 14 -5.72 -16.48 5.88
CA GLU A 14 -6.64 -15.38 5.62
C GLU A 14 -6.20 -14.51 4.42
N VAL A 15 -7.18 -14.04 3.64
CA VAL A 15 -6.97 -13.03 2.59
C VAL A 15 -7.92 -11.85 2.82
N ILE A 16 -7.35 -10.66 3.02
CA ILE A 16 -8.11 -9.41 3.09
C ILE A 16 -8.31 -8.87 1.67
N ALA A 17 -9.53 -9.00 1.15
CA ALA A 17 -9.90 -8.53 -0.17
C ALA A 17 -10.43 -7.09 -0.13
N PHE A 18 -9.81 -6.22 -0.93
CA PHE A 18 -10.21 -4.83 -1.11
C PHE A 18 -11.08 -4.71 -2.36
N LYS A 19 -12.34 -4.32 -2.19
CA LYS A 19 -13.20 -3.88 -3.30
C LYS A 19 -12.98 -2.39 -3.51
N ILE A 20 -12.03 -2.07 -4.39
CA ILE A 20 -11.75 -0.69 -4.80
C ILE A 20 -12.74 -0.21 -5.89
N PRO A 21 -13.08 1.10 -5.92
CA PRO A 21 -13.92 1.66 -6.98
C PRO A 21 -13.27 1.51 -8.37
N ARG A 22 -14.07 1.16 -9.38
CA ARG A 22 -13.62 1.07 -10.77
C ARG A 22 -13.50 2.46 -11.38
N THR A 23 -12.39 3.15 -11.15
CA THR A 23 -12.06 4.42 -11.82
C THR A 23 -10.71 4.30 -12.53
N ARG A 24 -10.50 5.09 -13.60
CA ARG A 24 -9.23 5.06 -14.36
C ARG A 24 -8.01 5.49 -13.52
N ALA A 25 -8.23 6.16 -12.40
CA ALA A 25 -7.18 6.60 -11.48
C ALA A 25 -6.62 5.47 -10.60
N PHE A 26 -7.36 4.36 -10.44
CA PHE A 26 -7.00 3.26 -9.53
C PHE A 26 -7.03 1.93 -10.30
N MET A 27 -5.87 1.53 -10.83
CA MET A 27 -5.76 0.28 -11.60
C MET A 27 -5.52 -0.93 -10.70
N HIS A 28 -4.70 -0.76 -9.65
CA HIS A 28 -4.28 -1.82 -8.73
C HIS A 28 -4.28 -1.31 -7.29
N LEU A 29 -4.36 -2.23 -6.32
CA LEU A 29 -4.33 -1.88 -4.89
C LEU A 29 -3.01 -1.19 -4.50
N ASP A 30 -1.89 -1.57 -5.11
CA ASP A 30 -0.57 -1.04 -4.78
C ASP A 30 -0.32 0.38 -5.28
N THR A 31 -1.16 0.91 -6.16
CA THR A 31 -1.10 2.33 -6.53
C THR A 31 -1.75 3.20 -5.45
N VAL A 32 -2.49 2.63 -4.51
CA VAL A 32 -3.30 3.36 -3.51
C VAL A 32 -3.04 2.91 -2.07
N LEU A 33 -2.42 1.76 -1.84
CA LEU A 33 -2.07 1.23 -0.53
C LEU A 33 -0.80 0.37 -0.61
N THR A 34 0.24 0.75 0.11
CA THR A 34 1.46 -0.07 0.24
C THR A 34 1.96 -0.10 1.67
N GLN A 35 2.43 -1.26 2.13
CA GLN A 35 3.08 -1.42 3.42
C GLN A 35 4.54 -0.98 3.32
N VAL A 36 4.97 -0.09 4.21
CA VAL A 36 6.33 0.48 4.23
C VAL A 36 7.11 0.15 5.50
N ASP A 37 6.43 -0.39 6.51
CA ASP A 37 7.01 -0.85 7.76
C ASP A 37 6.10 -1.91 8.41
N TYR A 38 6.48 -2.46 9.56
CA TYR A 38 5.69 -3.44 10.31
C TYR A 38 4.25 -2.98 10.56
N ASP A 39 4.05 -1.70 10.87
CA ASP A 39 2.77 -1.11 11.26
C ASP A 39 2.39 0.12 10.41
N LYS A 40 3.14 0.45 9.34
CA LYS A 40 2.95 1.68 8.56
C LYS A 40 2.62 1.39 7.11
N PHE A 41 1.64 2.13 6.60
CA PHE A 41 1.20 2.05 5.22
C PHE A 41 1.14 3.44 4.60
N VAL A 42 1.53 3.55 3.33
CA VAL A 42 1.21 4.73 2.50
C VAL A 42 -0.14 4.49 1.84
N ILE A 43 -1.04 5.47 1.94
CA ILE A 43 -2.41 5.36 1.45
C ILE A 43 -2.83 6.58 0.64
N HIS A 44 -3.62 6.35 -0.42
CA HIS A 44 -4.41 7.41 -1.04
C HIS A 44 -5.71 7.64 -0.24
N PRO A 45 -6.00 8.85 0.26
CA PRO A 45 -7.15 9.11 1.14
C PRO A 45 -8.50 8.66 0.58
N TYR A 46 -8.64 8.63 -0.75
CA TYR A 46 -9.86 8.18 -1.42
C TYR A 46 -10.26 6.75 -1.04
N ILE A 47 -9.32 5.80 -1.02
CA ILE A 47 -9.68 4.39 -0.81
C ILE A 47 -10.04 4.08 0.65
N ARG A 48 -9.62 4.92 1.60
CA ARG A 48 -9.95 4.79 3.02
C ARG A 48 -11.46 4.88 3.27
N LYS A 49 -12.18 5.70 2.48
CA LYS A 49 -13.63 5.93 2.64
C LYS A 49 -14.49 5.16 1.65
N HIS A 50 -13.93 4.73 0.52
CA HIS A 50 -14.71 4.21 -0.61
C HIS A 50 -14.48 2.73 -0.90
N SER A 51 -13.62 2.04 -0.14
CA SER A 51 -13.38 0.61 -0.31
C SER A 51 -14.24 -0.21 0.63
N LYS A 52 -14.80 -1.32 0.13
CA LYS A 52 -15.35 -2.38 0.98
C LYS A 52 -14.28 -3.44 1.22
N LEU A 53 -14.22 -3.96 2.44
CA LEU A 53 -13.24 -4.96 2.85
C LEU A 53 -13.95 -6.29 3.11
N PHE A 54 -13.31 -7.38 2.71
CA PHE A 54 -13.80 -8.73 2.98
C PHE A 54 -12.66 -9.58 3.53
N SER A 55 -12.92 -10.32 4.61
CA SER A 55 -12.07 -11.42 5.04
C SER A 55 -12.49 -12.68 4.28
N ILE A 56 -11.51 -13.37 3.71
CA ILE A 56 -11.69 -14.66 3.06
C ILE A 56 -10.85 -15.66 3.83
N THR A 57 -11.48 -16.71 4.37
CA THR A 57 -10.83 -17.81 5.08
C THR A 57 -11.34 -19.15 4.54
N LYS A 58 -10.83 -20.27 5.05
CA LYS A 58 -11.37 -21.62 4.76
C LYS A 58 -12.85 -21.76 5.16
N SER A 59 -13.32 -20.98 6.12
CA SER A 59 -14.70 -21.00 6.61
C SER A 59 -15.67 -20.21 5.74
N GLY A 60 -15.18 -19.35 4.85
CA GLY A 60 -16.02 -18.57 3.93
C GLY A 60 -15.55 -17.13 3.75
N ILE A 61 -16.48 -16.27 3.32
CA ILE A 61 -16.24 -14.84 3.07
C ILE A 61 -17.09 -14.04 4.05
N THR A 62 -16.51 -13.04 4.70
CA THR A 62 -17.21 -12.13 5.61
C THR A 62 -16.88 -10.69 5.27
N GLU A 63 -17.90 -9.83 5.14
CA GLU A 63 -17.69 -8.39 4.97
C GLU A 63 -17.18 -7.79 6.29
N LEU A 64 -16.10 -7.03 6.21
CA LEU A 64 -15.47 -6.36 7.35
C LEU A 64 -16.01 -4.94 7.45
N THR A 65 -16.54 -4.58 8.62
CA THR A 65 -17.16 -3.28 8.89
C THR A 65 -16.29 -2.37 9.77
N LEU A 66 -15.15 -2.88 10.26
CA LEU A 66 -14.21 -2.11 11.04
C LEU A 66 -13.47 -1.07 10.16
N PRO A 67 -13.00 0.04 10.74
CA PRO A 67 -12.09 0.97 10.05
C PRO A 67 -10.87 0.24 9.49
N LEU A 68 -10.37 0.69 8.33
CA LEU A 68 -9.27 0.04 7.60
C LEU A 68 -8.02 -0.17 8.48
N GLU A 69 -7.65 0.84 9.26
CA GLU A 69 -6.52 0.77 10.20
C GLU A 69 -6.69 -0.34 11.24
N GLN A 70 -7.91 -0.60 11.72
CA GLN A 70 -8.19 -1.66 12.70
C GLN A 70 -8.19 -3.04 12.03
N VAL A 71 -8.70 -3.13 10.79
CA VAL A 71 -8.61 -4.36 9.99
C VAL A 71 -7.15 -4.75 9.78
N LEU A 72 -6.31 -3.80 9.35
CA LEU A 72 -4.89 -4.04 9.12
C LEU A 72 -4.15 -4.37 10.42
N ALA A 73 -4.43 -3.63 11.50
CA ALA A 73 -3.82 -3.90 12.81
C ALA A 73 -4.13 -5.32 13.31
N LYS A 74 -5.39 -5.75 13.18
CA LYS A 74 -5.79 -7.12 13.53
C LYS A 74 -5.11 -8.16 12.64
N ALA A 75 -5.13 -7.96 11.32
CA ALA A 75 -4.57 -8.93 10.36
C ALA A 75 -3.04 -9.06 10.46
N LEU A 76 -2.35 -8.02 10.95
CA LEU A 76 -0.89 -8.01 11.13
C LEU A 76 -0.47 -8.33 12.56
N GLU A 77 -1.43 -8.59 13.46
CA GLU A 77 -1.18 -8.77 14.89
C GLU A 77 -0.36 -7.62 15.48
N ARG A 78 -0.82 -6.39 15.23
CA ARG A 78 -0.24 -5.15 15.75
C ARG A 78 -1.26 -4.42 16.61
N GLU A 79 -0.78 -3.72 17.64
CA GLU A 79 -1.62 -2.89 18.50
C GLU A 79 -2.31 -1.78 17.69
N LYS A 80 -1.57 -1.21 16.73
CA LYS A 80 -2.01 -0.08 15.92
C LYS A 80 -1.36 -0.15 14.53
N VAL A 81 -2.05 0.38 13.53
CA VAL A 81 -1.50 0.66 12.21
C VAL A 81 -1.58 2.16 11.95
N THR A 82 -0.52 2.72 11.37
CA THR A 82 -0.42 4.10 10.94
C THR A 82 -0.62 4.19 9.44
N LEU A 83 -1.64 4.94 9.02
CA LEU A 83 -1.92 5.23 7.62
C LEU A 83 -1.37 6.62 7.27
N ILE A 84 -0.36 6.65 6.41
CA ILE A 84 0.34 7.86 5.96
C ILE A 84 -0.27 8.32 4.63
N ASN A 85 -0.88 9.49 4.61
CA ASN A 85 -1.54 10.02 3.41
C ASN A 85 -0.51 10.44 2.35
N CYS A 86 -0.62 9.87 1.14
CA CYS A 86 0.11 10.33 -0.04
C CYS A 86 -0.26 11.79 -0.34
N GLY A 87 0.76 12.65 -0.50
CA GLY A 87 0.62 14.09 -0.71
C GLY A 87 0.05 14.89 0.48
N GLY A 88 -0.15 14.27 1.64
CA GLY A 88 -0.60 14.93 2.87
C GLY A 88 -2.08 15.30 2.87
N ASP A 89 -2.42 16.39 3.57
CA ASP A 89 -3.81 16.82 3.78
C ASP A 89 -4.32 17.77 2.68
N ASP A 90 -3.43 18.31 1.85
CA ASP A 90 -3.81 19.10 0.67
C ASP A 90 -4.25 18.18 -0.46
N MET A 91 -5.53 18.23 -0.82
CA MET A 91 -6.11 17.41 -1.87
C MET A 91 -5.43 17.61 -3.24
N ILE A 92 -4.98 18.83 -3.57
CA ILE A 92 -4.32 19.10 -4.84
C ILE A 92 -2.96 18.41 -4.88
N ALA A 93 -2.22 18.47 -3.76
CA ALA A 93 -0.96 17.75 -3.61
C ALA A 93 -1.17 16.23 -3.62
N SER A 94 -2.17 15.71 -2.90
CA SER A 94 -2.55 14.29 -2.87
C SER A 94 -2.81 13.76 -4.27
N GLU A 95 -3.69 14.39 -5.04
CA GLU A 95 -4.03 13.93 -6.40
C GLU A 95 -2.81 14.03 -7.35
N ARG A 96 -1.99 15.08 -7.23
CA ARG A 96 -0.78 15.24 -8.05
C ARG A 96 0.27 14.16 -7.78
N GLU A 97 0.57 13.89 -6.51
CA GLU A 97 1.58 12.89 -6.15
C GLU A 97 1.05 11.47 -6.31
N GLN A 98 -0.24 11.24 -6.10
CA GLN A 98 -0.90 10.00 -6.45
C GLN A 98 -0.77 9.68 -7.94
N TRP A 99 -0.99 10.66 -8.81
CA TRP A 99 -0.80 10.51 -10.26
C TRP A 99 0.64 10.15 -10.64
N ASN A 100 1.60 10.54 -9.80
CA ASN A 100 3.02 10.25 -9.95
C ASN A 100 3.46 9.01 -9.15
N ASP A 101 2.52 8.13 -8.82
CA ASP A 101 2.76 6.88 -8.12
C ASP A 101 3.38 7.06 -6.72
N GLY A 102 3.01 8.14 -6.01
CA GLY A 102 3.51 8.45 -4.66
C GLY A 102 3.22 7.38 -3.61
N SER A 103 2.10 6.67 -3.74
CA SER A 103 1.78 5.53 -2.87
C SER A 103 2.47 4.23 -3.31
N ASN A 104 3.09 4.16 -4.48
CA ASN A 104 3.67 2.93 -5.05
C ASN A 104 5.16 2.79 -4.68
N THR A 105 5.46 2.86 -3.39
CA THR A 105 6.83 2.73 -2.89
C THR A 105 7.27 1.27 -2.82
N LEU A 106 8.56 1.01 -3.04
CA LEU A 106 9.15 -0.33 -2.87
C LEU A 106 9.84 -0.42 -1.51
N CYS A 107 9.24 -1.13 -0.56
CA CYS A 107 9.84 -1.43 0.73
C CYS A 107 10.94 -2.50 0.57
N ILE A 108 12.20 -2.14 0.86
CA ILE A 108 13.37 -3.02 0.74
C ILE A 108 13.81 -3.62 2.08
N SER A 109 13.49 -2.95 3.18
CA SER A 109 13.53 -3.47 4.56
C SER A 109 12.51 -2.69 5.40
N PRO A 110 12.08 -3.19 6.57
CA PRO A 110 11.17 -2.45 7.45
C PRO A 110 11.66 -1.02 7.69
N GLY A 111 10.81 -0.03 7.40
CA GLY A 111 11.17 1.38 7.55
C GLY A 111 12.08 1.93 6.46
N LYS A 112 12.36 1.21 5.36
CA LYS A 112 13.22 1.68 4.26
C LYS A 112 12.61 1.42 2.90
N VAL A 113 12.41 2.48 2.13
CA VAL A 113 11.72 2.42 0.83
C VAL A 113 12.52 3.04 -0.31
N ILE A 114 12.26 2.58 -1.53
CA ILE A 114 12.64 3.27 -2.77
C ILE A 114 11.42 4.04 -3.29
N ALA A 115 11.60 5.32 -3.58
CA ALA A 115 10.55 6.22 -4.05
C ALA A 115 11.08 7.19 -5.13
N TYR A 116 10.18 7.74 -5.94
CA TYR A 116 10.54 8.79 -6.89
C TYR A 116 10.83 10.13 -6.18
N ASN A 117 11.84 10.85 -6.65
CA ASN A 117 12.20 12.16 -6.11
C ASN A 117 11.14 13.26 -6.34
N ARG A 118 10.26 13.10 -7.35
CA ARG A 118 9.20 14.08 -7.67
C ARG A 118 8.07 14.17 -6.63
N ASN A 119 7.93 13.16 -5.77
CA ASN A 119 6.86 13.09 -4.76
C ASN A 119 7.33 13.74 -3.44
N VAL A 120 7.66 15.03 -3.52
CA VAL A 120 8.37 15.78 -2.47
C VAL A 120 7.59 15.80 -1.16
N ILE A 121 6.26 15.93 -1.21
CA ILE A 121 5.43 16.03 0.00
C ILE A 121 5.31 14.66 0.65
N THR A 122 4.99 13.62 -0.13
CA THR A 122 4.92 12.24 0.36
C THR A 122 6.25 11.80 0.97
N ASN A 123 7.37 12.08 0.30
CA ASN A 123 8.70 11.72 0.80
C ASN A 123 8.99 12.41 2.15
N ARG A 124 8.69 13.71 2.27
CA ARG A 124 8.86 14.42 3.54
C ARG A 124 7.99 13.85 4.67
N ILE A 125 6.74 13.48 4.38
CA ILE A 125 5.85 12.91 5.39
C ILE A 125 6.35 11.52 5.81
N LEU A 126 6.82 10.71 4.87
CA LEU A 126 7.42 9.41 5.14
C LEU A 126 8.66 9.54 6.04
N GLU A 127 9.58 10.45 5.72
CA GLU A 127 10.75 10.76 6.55
C GLU A 127 10.35 11.18 7.97
N ASN A 128 9.36 12.07 8.10
CA ASN A 128 8.82 12.49 9.40
C ASN A 128 8.17 11.34 10.20
N ASN A 129 7.80 10.24 9.54
CA ASN A 129 7.28 9.02 10.17
C ASN A 129 8.37 7.95 10.37
N GLY A 130 9.65 8.33 10.26
CA GLY A 130 10.78 7.44 10.52
C GLY A 130 11.12 6.49 9.37
N ILE A 131 10.61 6.76 8.16
CA ILE A 131 10.91 5.95 6.97
C ILE A 131 12.15 6.51 6.27
N GLU A 132 13.19 5.70 6.12
CA GLU A 132 14.35 5.99 5.27
C GLU A 132 13.96 5.88 3.79
N ILE A 133 14.35 6.86 2.97
CA ILE A 133 14.00 6.90 1.55
C ILE A 133 15.25 6.91 0.67
N VAL A 134 15.35 5.90 -0.19
CA VAL A 134 16.27 5.89 -1.33
C VAL A 134 15.53 6.50 -2.53
N GLN A 135 15.85 7.75 -2.83
CA GLN A 135 15.19 8.46 -3.93
C GLN A 135 15.83 8.10 -5.29
N ILE A 136 14.99 7.83 -6.29
CA ILE A 136 15.42 7.64 -7.68
C ILE A 136 14.82 8.72 -8.59
N PRO A 137 15.53 9.12 -9.66
CA PRO A 137 15.00 10.07 -10.64
C PRO A 137 13.82 9.48 -11.39
N SER A 138 12.85 10.33 -11.70
CA SER A 138 11.55 9.92 -12.27
C SER A 138 11.26 10.50 -13.66
N SER A 139 12.26 11.04 -14.37
CA SER A 139 12.06 11.81 -15.61
C SER A 139 11.30 11.04 -16.68
N GLU A 140 11.75 9.83 -17.04
CA GLU A 140 11.14 9.05 -18.13
C GLU A 140 10.28 7.88 -17.65
N LEU A 141 10.74 7.13 -16.63
CA LEU A 141 10.05 5.92 -16.17
C LEU A 141 8.63 6.21 -15.66
N SER A 142 8.43 7.35 -15.00
CA SER A 142 7.09 7.74 -14.51
C SER A 142 6.06 7.99 -15.63
N ARG A 143 6.50 8.19 -16.89
CA ARG A 143 5.59 8.30 -18.04
C ARG A 143 4.83 7.00 -18.30
N GLY A 144 5.38 5.87 -17.87
CA GLY A 144 4.74 4.56 -17.88
C GLY A 144 3.65 4.36 -16.83
N ARG A 145 3.45 5.33 -15.91
CA ARG A 145 2.48 5.27 -14.80
C ARG A 145 2.70 4.07 -13.88
N GLY A 146 3.91 4.00 -13.33
CA GLY A 146 4.28 3.01 -12.33
C GLY A 146 5.45 3.50 -11.47
N GLY A 147 5.35 3.23 -10.16
CA GLY A 147 6.40 3.49 -9.19
C GLY A 147 7.47 2.39 -9.15
N PRO A 148 8.47 2.53 -8.26
CA PRO A 148 9.50 1.51 -8.04
C PRO A 148 8.94 0.12 -7.77
N ARG A 149 7.79 0.01 -7.09
CA ARG A 149 7.16 -1.28 -6.79
C ARG A 149 6.64 -1.96 -8.06
N CYS A 150 5.98 -1.22 -8.96
CA CYS A 150 5.50 -1.76 -10.24
C CYS A 150 6.62 -2.29 -11.15
N MET A 151 7.86 -1.80 -11.00
CA MET A 151 9.02 -2.23 -11.78
C MET A 151 9.77 -3.41 -11.17
N SER A 152 9.24 -4.01 -10.10
CA SER A 152 9.95 -5.01 -9.31
C SER A 152 9.08 -6.23 -9.00
N MET A 153 9.73 -7.38 -8.82
CA MET A 153 9.12 -8.62 -8.38
C MET A 153 10.08 -9.32 -7.40
N PRO A 154 9.91 -9.13 -6.07
CA PRO A 154 10.78 -9.78 -5.09
C PRO A 154 10.71 -11.30 -5.22
N LEU A 155 11.87 -11.95 -5.34
CA LEU A 155 11.97 -13.41 -5.38
C LEU A 155 12.16 -14.00 -3.98
N LEU A 156 12.89 -13.29 -3.12
CA LEU A 156 13.21 -13.69 -1.74
C LEU A 156 13.25 -12.43 -0.86
N ARG A 157 12.79 -12.57 0.38
CA ARG A 157 12.92 -11.58 1.47
C ARG A 157 13.38 -12.33 2.72
N GLY A 158 14.05 -11.64 3.63
CA GLY A 158 14.40 -12.22 4.93
C GLY A 158 13.16 -12.49 5.78
N GLU A 159 13.32 -13.32 6.81
CA GLU A 159 12.31 -13.54 7.85
C GLU A 159 12.01 -12.22 8.58
N LEU A 160 10.76 -12.09 9.05
CA LEU A 160 10.24 -10.89 9.73
C LEU A 160 10.64 -10.79 11.20
#